data_AF-A0A846XGW9-F1
#
_entry.id   AF-A0A846XGW9-F1
#
_cell.length_a   1.000
_cell.length_b   1.000
_cell.length_c   1.000
_cell.angle_alpha   90.00
_cell.angle_beta   90.00
_cell.angle_gamma   90.00
#
_symmetry.space_group_name_H-M   'P 1'
#
loop_
_entity.id
_entity.type
_entity.pdbx_description
1 polymer ?
#
loop_
_entity_poly.entity_id
_entity_poly.type
_entity_poly.pdbx_seq_one_letter_code
_entity_poly.pdbx_strand_id
1 'polypeptide(L)'
;MFNENAYDLHTSNARLVAAHGGTLSKRWHEIDNNYDAYRYRQASWAHDLAQAVIEGKPESELNQMHALAMAAAIGSQNGTYTGQVGGTAEAMINTHVRERVTAALVQEYNKTSADNFKAVGAHLGLNIQQFRALAEQVDPDTDPAKLVGIPMEQQQAWLQAAEVVADIEAGFNAFRAAAALEGRVLTKNDSLVGLVCPTTGTGADRRKLWDAWDSKGRTGRFGALIKAGIEVNPIGSVREYRSYDRPMSENKIVRGAMGGMQQFLVDSEDDSIVLR
;
A
#
# COMPACT_ATOMS: atom_id res chain seq x y z
N MET A 1 5.37 13.64 -10.32
CA MET A 1 4.95 12.27 -10.02
C MET A 1 5.67 11.36 -10.98
N PHE A 2 6.58 10.52 -10.49
CA PHE A 2 7.14 9.45 -11.31
C PHE A 2 5.96 8.53 -11.66
N ASN A 3 5.71 8.28 -12.95
CA ASN A 3 4.76 7.25 -13.37
C ASN A 3 5.31 5.92 -12.86
N GLU A 4 4.79 5.48 -11.72
CA GLU A 4 5.13 4.18 -11.16
C GLU A 4 4.74 3.13 -12.21
N ASN A 5 5.72 2.31 -12.59
CA ASN A 5 5.54 1.33 -13.64
C ASN A 5 4.46 0.31 -13.21
N ALA A 6 3.37 0.19 -13.99
CA ALA A 6 2.24 -0.69 -13.67
C ALA A 6 2.65 -2.15 -13.41
N TYR A 7 3.69 -2.63 -14.10
CA TYR A 7 4.27 -3.96 -13.85
C TYR A 7 4.88 -4.05 -12.45
N ASP A 8 5.73 -3.09 -12.07
CA ASP A 8 6.44 -3.09 -10.79
C ASP A 8 5.43 -2.92 -9.63
N LEU A 9 4.42 -2.06 -9.81
CA LEU A 9 3.34 -1.88 -8.85
C LEU A 9 2.52 -3.17 -8.66
N HIS A 10 2.08 -3.81 -9.74
CA HIS A 10 1.31 -5.05 -9.68
C HIS A 10 2.10 -6.19 -9.01
N THR A 11 3.35 -6.41 -9.46
CA THR A 11 4.19 -7.50 -8.95
C THR A 11 4.60 -7.28 -7.50
N SER A 12 4.92 -6.04 -7.09
CA SER A 12 5.23 -5.75 -5.68
C SER A 12 4.01 -5.94 -4.78
N ASN A 13 2.82 -5.48 -5.19
CA ASN A 13 1.58 -5.70 -4.43
C ASN A 13 1.25 -7.19 -4.33
N ALA A 14 1.37 -7.94 -5.43
CA ALA A 14 1.08 -9.38 -5.45
C ALA A 14 2.04 -10.17 -4.54
N ARG A 15 3.33 -9.83 -4.55
CA ARG A 15 4.34 -10.44 -3.66
C ARG A 15 4.12 -10.05 -2.19
N LEU A 16 3.73 -8.80 -1.91
CA LEU A 16 3.37 -8.36 -0.57
C LEU A 16 2.15 -9.13 -0.03
N VAL A 17 1.12 -9.31 -0.86
CA VAL A 17 -0.05 -10.12 -0.49
C VAL A 17 0.34 -11.58 -0.20
N ALA A 18 1.21 -12.16 -1.03
CA ALA A 18 1.71 -13.52 -0.82
C ALA A 18 2.49 -13.68 0.50
N ALA A 19 3.28 -12.67 0.88
CA ALA A 19 4.04 -12.67 2.13
C ALA A 19 3.14 -12.64 3.39
N HIS A 20 1.89 -12.19 3.27
CA HIS A 20 0.93 -12.07 4.36
C HIS A 20 -0.24 -13.05 4.25
N GLY A 21 0.00 -14.23 3.66
CA GLY A 21 -0.96 -15.34 3.63
C GLY A 21 -1.78 -15.47 2.36
N GLY A 22 -1.61 -14.56 1.38
CA GLY A 22 -2.10 -14.77 0.02
C GLY A 22 -1.31 -15.84 -0.74
N THR A 23 -1.79 -16.18 -1.93
CA THR A 23 -1.14 -17.16 -2.81
C THR A 23 -0.99 -16.61 -4.22
N LEU A 24 0.05 -17.08 -4.91
CA LEU A 24 0.29 -16.80 -6.33
C LEU A 24 0.31 -18.14 -7.08
N SER A 25 -0.34 -18.19 -8.23
CA SER A 25 -0.37 -19.41 -9.02
C SER A 25 1.01 -19.69 -9.63
N LYS A 26 1.30 -20.96 -9.90
CA LYS A 26 2.51 -21.35 -10.65
C LYS A 26 2.62 -20.58 -11.96
N ARG A 27 1.49 -20.41 -12.66
CA ARG A 27 1.44 -19.70 -13.93
C ARG A 27 1.80 -18.21 -13.78
N TRP A 28 1.39 -17.57 -12.69
CA TRP A 28 1.77 -16.19 -12.41
C TRP A 28 3.29 -16.05 -12.31
N HIS A 29 3.94 -16.92 -11.52
CA HIS A 29 5.40 -16.94 -11.37
C HIS A 29 6.13 -17.23 -12.70
N GLU A 30 5.60 -18.12 -13.53
CA GLU A 30 6.17 -18.38 -14.86
C GLU A 30 6.17 -17.12 -15.74
N ILE A 31 5.08 -16.34 -15.73
CA ILE A 31 4.99 -15.11 -16.53
C ILE A 31 5.98 -14.05 -16.03
N ASP A 32 6.02 -13.84 -14.71
CA ASP A 32 6.92 -12.91 -14.02
C ASP A 32 8.39 -13.24 -14.32
N ASN A 33 8.80 -14.49 -14.10
CA ASN A 33 10.17 -14.96 -14.38
C ASN A 33 10.55 -14.85 -15.86
N ASN A 34 9.64 -15.15 -16.78
CA ASN A 34 9.91 -15.03 -18.21
C ASN A 34 10.13 -13.57 -18.63
N TYR A 35 9.39 -12.64 -18.02
CA TYR A 35 9.57 -11.22 -18.31
C TYR A 35 10.83 -10.65 -17.65
N ASP A 36 11.17 -11.07 -16.43
CA ASP A 36 12.45 -10.72 -15.82
C ASP A 36 13.62 -11.26 -16.66
N ALA A 37 13.55 -12.50 -17.15
CA ALA A 37 14.53 -13.05 -18.09
C ALA A 37 14.60 -12.28 -19.41
N TYR A 38 13.45 -11.84 -19.95
CA TYR A 38 13.40 -10.95 -21.11
C TYR A 38 14.14 -9.64 -20.84
N ARG A 39 13.90 -8.98 -19.70
CA ARG A 39 14.61 -7.76 -19.29
C ARG A 39 16.11 -7.97 -19.15
N TYR A 40 16.55 -9.10 -18.58
CA TYR A 40 17.98 -9.42 -18.47
C TYR A 40 18.63 -9.67 -19.83
N ARG A 41 17.93 -10.28 -20.78
CA ARG A 41 18.41 -10.47 -22.17
C ARG A 41 18.46 -9.19 -23.00
N GLN A 42 17.92 -8.09 -22.48
CA GLN A 42 18.15 -6.75 -23.02
C GLN A 42 19.45 -6.12 -22.53
N ALA A 43 20.31 -6.88 -21.84
CA ALA A 43 21.71 -6.52 -21.70
C ALA A 43 22.23 -6.10 -23.09
N SER A 44 22.86 -4.91 -23.13
CA SER A 44 23.15 -4.21 -24.37
C SER A 44 23.90 -5.13 -25.34
N TRP A 45 23.40 -5.32 -26.56
CA TRP A 45 24.16 -5.99 -27.62
C TRP A 45 25.55 -5.36 -27.82
N ALA A 46 25.74 -4.09 -27.46
CA ALA A 46 27.04 -3.43 -27.44
C ALA A 46 27.93 -3.92 -26.28
N HIS A 47 27.35 -4.21 -25.11
CA HIS A 47 28.05 -4.86 -23.99
C HIS A 47 28.44 -6.30 -24.34
N ASP A 48 27.51 -7.09 -24.88
CA ASP A 48 27.77 -8.48 -25.28
C ASP A 48 28.82 -8.56 -26.39
N LEU A 49 28.77 -7.63 -27.36
CA LEU A 49 29.82 -7.50 -28.38
C LEU A 49 31.17 -7.10 -27.77
N ALA A 50 31.21 -6.12 -26.85
CA ALA A 50 32.45 -5.71 -26.21
C ALA A 50 33.06 -6.86 -25.38
N GLN A 51 32.24 -7.61 -24.66
CA GLN A 51 32.61 -8.81 -23.94
C GLN A 51 33.17 -9.89 -24.89
N ALA A 52 32.48 -10.15 -26.01
CA ALA A 52 32.93 -11.13 -27.00
C ALA A 52 34.28 -10.76 -27.66
N VAL A 53 34.53 -9.46 -27.87
CA VAL A 53 35.85 -8.96 -28.32
C VAL A 53 36.92 -9.21 -27.26
N ILE A 54 36.63 -8.94 -25.98
CA ILE A 54 37.57 -9.19 -24.87
C ILE A 54 37.88 -10.68 -24.71
N GLU A 55 36.88 -11.54 -24.88
CA GLU A 55 37.02 -13.00 -24.78
C GLU A 55 37.65 -13.64 -26.02
N GLY A 56 37.94 -12.87 -27.07
CA GLY A 56 38.57 -13.37 -28.29
C GLY A 56 37.70 -14.35 -29.08
N LYS A 57 36.38 -14.10 -29.13
CA LYS A 57 35.45 -14.95 -29.89
C LYS A 57 35.79 -14.95 -31.41
N PRO A 58 35.40 -16.00 -32.15
CA PRO A 58 35.62 -16.09 -33.59
C PRO A 58 34.98 -14.93 -34.36
N GLU A 59 35.62 -14.51 -35.45
CA GLU A 59 35.18 -13.39 -36.30
C GLU A 59 33.72 -13.52 -36.78
N SER A 60 33.26 -14.74 -37.08
CA SER A 60 31.87 -14.99 -37.48
C SER A 60 30.85 -14.64 -36.40
N GLU A 61 31.19 -14.87 -35.13
CA GLU A 61 30.34 -14.57 -33.97
C GLU A 61 30.37 -13.06 -33.67
N LEU A 62 31.56 -12.45 -33.75
CA LEU A 62 31.72 -10.99 -33.63
C LEU A 62 30.93 -10.25 -34.71
N ASN A 63 30.93 -10.71 -35.96
CA ASN A 63 30.17 -10.10 -37.05
C ASN A 63 28.65 -10.19 -36.85
N GLN A 64 28.15 -11.31 -36.32
CA GLN A 64 26.73 -11.46 -35.97
C GLN A 64 26.33 -10.51 -34.83
N MET A 65 27.14 -10.47 -33.75
CA MET A 65 26.89 -9.57 -32.62
C MET A 65 27.02 -8.09 -33.03
N HIS A 66 27.94 -7.75 -33.92
CA HIS A 66 28.10 -6.41 -34.49
C HIS A 66 26.86 -6.00 -35.31
N ALA A 67 26.33 -6.88 -36.14
CA ALA A 67 25.09 -6.63 -36.88
C ALA A 67 23.88 -6.41 -35.95
N LEU A 68 23.77 -7.20 -34.87
CA LEU A 68 22.72 -7.05 -33.86
C LEU A 68 22.88 -5.74 -33.07
N ALA A 69 24.10 -5.38 -32.67
CA ALA A 69 24.40 -4.13 -31.98
C ALA A 69 24.10 -2.91 -32.87
N MET A 70 24.44 -2.96 -34.16
CA MET A 70 24.09 -1.92 -35.13
C MET A 70 22.58 -1.81 -35.34
N ALA A 71 21.86 -2.93 -35.47
CA ALA A 71 20.42 -2.93 -35.62
C ALA A 71 19.71 -2.31 -34.39
N ALA A 72 20.18 -2.64 -33.19
CA ALA A 72 19.72 -2.04 -31.94
C ALA A 72 20.02 -0.53 -31.90
N ALA A 73 21.24 -0.11 -32.28
CA ALA A 73 21.63 1.29 -32.33
C ALA A 73 20.80 2.12 -33.34
N ILE A 74 20.54 1.58 -34.54
CA ILE A 74 19.72 2.25 -35.56
C ILE A 74 18.25 2.35 -35.11
N GLY A 75 17.71 1.30 -34.48
CA GLY A 75 16.37 1.32 -33.87
C GLY A 75 16.23 2.36 -32.75
N SER A 76 17.35 2.72 -32.10
CA SER A 76 17.43 3.76 -31.07
C SER A 76 17.54 5.20 -31.62
N GLN A 77 18.13 5.39 -32.81
CA GLN A 77 18.37 6.74 -33.36
C GLN A 77 17.17 7.32 -34.12
N ASN A 78 16.25 6.51 -34.62
CA ASN A 78 15.08 6.97 -35.39
C ASN A 78 14.02 7.73 -34.55
N GLY A 79 14.24 7.99 -33.26
CA GLY A 79 13.38 8.81 -32.39
C GLY A 79 13.94 10.20 -32.04
N THR A 80 15.13 10.57 -32.55
CA THR A 80 15.87 11.76 -32.07
C THR A 80 15.80 13.01 -32.97
N TYR A 81 15.07 12.98 -34.08
CA TYR A 81 14.91 14.16 -34.95
C TYR A 81 13.54 14.81 -34.74
N THR A 82 13.55 16.03 -34.18
CA THR A 82 12.45 17.02 -34.04
C THR A 82 11.46 16.85 -32.86
N GLY A 83 11.74 17.54 -31.75
CA GLY A 83 10.76 18.28 -30.93
C GLY A 83 9.69 17.53 -30.11
N GLN A 84 9.37 16.28 -30.41
CA GLN A 84 8.45 15.43 -29.64
C GLN A 84 8.98 14.01 -29.65
N VAL A 85 9.67 13.65 -28.56
CA VAL A 85 10.32 12.35 -28.40
C VAL A 85 9.25 11.28 -28.13
N GLY A 86 8.59 10.81 -29.18
CA GLY A 86 7.99 9.49 -29.21
C GLY A 86 9.13 8.47 -29.18
N GLY A 87 9.18 7.65 -28.13
CA GLY A 87 10.31 6.78 -27.82
C GLY A 87 10.77 5.92 -29.00
N THR A 88 12.04 5.52 -28.96
CA THR A 88 12.68 4.63 -29.94
C THR A 88 11.85 3.38 -30.25
N ALA A 89 12.08 2.72 -31.38
CA ALA A 89 11.36 1.48 -31.73
C ALA A 89 11.48 0.42 -30.62
N GLU A 90 12.64 0.36 -29.96
CA GLU A 90 12.89 -0.46 -28.78
C GLU A 90 12.04 -0.03 -27.56
N ALA A 91 11.95 1.27 -27.27
CA ALA A 91 11.10 1.77 -26.19
C ALA A 91 9.60 1.48 -26.44
N MET A 92 9.15 1.54 -27.69
CA MET A 92 7.79 1.15 -28.08
C MET A 92 7.55 -0.35 -27.88
N ILE A 93 8.47 -1.20 -28.34
CA ILE A 93 8.40 -2.67 -28.14
C ILE A 93 8.38 -2.99 -26.65
N ASN A 94 9.27 -2.39 -25.86
CA ASN A 94 9.36 -2.62 -24.42
C ASN A 94 8.09 -2.19 -23.69
N THR A 95 7.51 -1.07 -24.10
CA THR A 95 6.21 -0.63 -23.56
C THR A 95 5.12 -1.62 -23.91
N HIS A 96 5.03 -2.08 -25.17
CA HIS A 96 4.01 -3.03 -25.58
C HIS A 96 4.15 -4.40 -24.90
N VAL A 97 5.37 -4.96 -24.83
CA VAL A 97 5.63 -6.24 -24.15
C VAL A 97 5.25 -6.14 -22.67
N ARG A 98 5.68 -5.06 -22.00
CA ARG A 98 5.35 -4.80 -20.59
C ARG A 98 3.85 -4.68 -20.35
N GLU A 99 3.11 -3.96 -21.19
CA GLU A 99 1.65 -3.84 -21.09
C GLU A 99 0.97 -5.21 -21.21
N ARG A 100 1.38 -6.01 -22.20
CA ARG A 100 0.84 -7.36 -22.43
C ARG A 100 1.14 -8.31 -21.27
N VAL A 101 2.37 -8.28 -20.74
CA VAL A 101 2.78 -9.07 -19.58
C VAL A 101 2.01 -8.66 -18.34
N THR A 102 1.89 -7.36 -18.08
CA THR A 102 1.14 -6.82 -16.95
C THR A 102 -0.32 -7.27 -17.02
N ALA A 103 -0.96 -7.18 -18.20
CA ALA A 103 -2.33 -7.64 -18.39
C ALA A 103 -2.49 -9.15 -18.12
N ALA A 104 -1.53 -9.96 -18.56
CA ALA A 104 -1.53 -11.41 -18.31
C ALA A 104 -1.36 -11.73 -16.81
N LEU A 105 -0.47 -11.02 -16.10
CA LEU A 105 -0.29 -11.17 -14.65
C LEU A 105 -1.53 -10.75 -13.86
N VAL A 106 -2.21 -9.68 -14.29
CA VAL A 106 -3.48 -9.23 -13.69
C VAL A 106 -4.58 -10.27 -13.91
N GLN A 107 -4.74 -10.77 -15.14
CA GLN A 107 -5.73 -11.81 -15.46
C GLN A 107 -5.50 -13.09 -14.64
N GLU A 108 -4.24 -13.49 -14.47
CA GLU A 108 -3.90 -14.66 -13.68
C GLU A 108 -4.17 -14.44 -12.19
N TYR A 109 -3.78 -13.29 -11.63
CA TYR A 109 -4.01 -12.96 -10.23
C TYR A 109 -5.51 -12.84 -9.89
N ASN A 110 -6.33 -12.32 -10.81
CA ASN A 110 -7.77 -12.16 -10.62
C ASN A 110 -8.51 -13.48 -10.37
N LYS A 111 -7.90 -14.64 -10.68
CA LYS A 111 -8.46 -15.95 -10.37
C LYS A 111 -8.47 -16.26 -8.87
N THR A 112 -7.57 -15.65 -8.10
CA THR A 112 -7.40 -15.89 -6.65
C THR A 112 -7.51 -14.60 -5.83
N SER A 113 -7.83 -13.45 -6.44
CA SER A 113 -7.79 -12.15 -5.76
C SER A 113 -8.74 -12.05 -4.58
N ALA A 114 -9.98 -12.55 -4.70
CA ALA A 114 -10.97 -12.53 -3.63
C ALA A 114 -10.58 -13.43 -2.44
N ASP A 115 -10.00 -14.60 -2.71
CA ASP A 115 -9.54 -15.52 -1.67
C ASP A 115 -8.29 -14.96 -0.98
N ASN A 116 -7.37 -14.37 -1.75
CA ASN A 116 -6.22 -13.66 -1.22
C ASN A 116 -6.63 -12.47 -0.32
N PHE A 117 -7.64 -11.69 -0.72
CA PHE A 117 -8.16 -10.60 0.10
C PHE A 117 -8.65 -11.10 1.46
N LYS A 118 -9.46 -12.16 1.47
CA LYS A 118 -9.94 -12.79 2.70
C LYS A 118 -8.81 -13.36 3.56
N ALA A 119 -7.84 -14.04 2.94
CA ALA A 119 -6.72 -14.65 3.65
C ALA A 119 -5.85 -13.61 4.36
N VAL A 120 -5.48 -12.52 3.65
CA VAL A 120 -4.73 -11.41 4.24
C VAL A 120 -5.55 -10.69 5.31
N GLY A 121 -6.84 -10.48 5.07
CA GLY A 121 -7.76 -9.93 6.07
C GLY A 121 -7.82 -10.79 7.34
N ALA A 122 -7.92 -12.11 7.21
CA ALA A 122 -7.90 -13.02 8.35
C ALA A 122 -6.57 -12.95 9.13
N HIS A 123 -5.43 -12.92 8.42
CA HIS A 123 -4.12 -12.78 9.05
C HIS A 123 -3.99 -11.45 9.83
N LEU A 124 -4.43 -10.35 9.22
CA LEU A 124 -4.48 -9.04 9.90
C LEU A 124 -5.40 -9.07 11.12
N GLY A 125 -6.57 -9.71 11.00
CA GLY A 125 -7.53 -9.87 12.09
C GLY A 125 -6.94 -10.62 13.30
N LEU A 126 -6.15 -11.67 13.06
CA LEU A 126 -5.45 -12.40 14.13
C LEU A 126 -4.46 -11.51 14.88
N ASN A 127 -3.66 -10.71 14.15
CA ASN A 127 -2.71 -9.78 14.78
C ASN A 127 -3.44 -8.71 15.61
N ILE A 128 -4.56 -8.18 15.11
CA ILE A 128 -5.37 -7.21 15.86
C ILE A 128 -5.95 -7.86 17.13
N GLN A 129 -6.46 -9.08 17.05
CA GLN A 129 -6.96 -9.82 18.22
C GLN A 129 -5.86 -10.05 19.26
N GLN A 130 -4.66 -10.46 18.82
CA GLN A 130 -3.50 -10.63 19.69
C GLN A 130 -3.13 -9.31 20.37
N PHE A 131 -3.10 -8.20 19.63
CA PHE A 131 -2.80 -6.89 20.21
C PHE A 131 -3.87 -6.44 21.21
N ARG A 132 -5.16 -6.68 20.96
CA ARG A 132 -6.21 -6.42 21.96
C ARG A 132 -5.99 -7.20 23.25
N ALA A 133 -5.65 -8.48 23.16
CA ALA A 133 -5.37 -9.31 24.34
C ALA A 133 -4.14 -8.83 25.13
N LEU A 134 -3.15 -8.22 24.46
CA LEU A 134 -2.02 -7.57 25.14
C LEU A 134 -2.43 -6.25 25.79
N ALA A 135 -3.25 -5.45 25.11
CA ALA A 135 -3.76 -4.17 25.61
C ALA A 135 -4.70 -4.32 26.82
N GLU A 136 -5.37 -5.47 26.96
CA GLU A 136 -6.17 -5.81 28.15
C GLU A 136 -5.30 -6.05 29.40
N GLN A 137 -4.03 -6.47 29.23
CA GLN A 137 -3.12 -6.74 30.34
C GLN A 137 -2.43 -5.47 30.85
N VAL A 138 -2.12 -4.54 29.94
CA VAL A 138 -1.40 -3.29 30.23
C VAL A 138 -1.71 -2.27 29.12
N ASP A 139 -1.89 -0.99 29.48
CA ASP A 139 -2.03 0.07 28.47
C ASP A 139 -0.72 0.12 27.63
N PRO A 140 -0.77 -0.19 26.31
CA PRO A 140 0.43 -0.27 25.47
C PRO A 140 1.21 1.04 25.33
N ASP A 141 0.55 2.17 25.63
CA ASP A 141 1.15 3.51 25.62
C ASP A 141 1.55 3.98 27.03
N THR A 142 1.55 3.09 28.03
CA THR A 142 2.06 3.38 29.38
C THR A 142 3.52 3.85 29.29
N ASP A 143 3.82 4.93 30.02
CA ASP A 143 5.18 5.44 30.20
C ASP A 143 6.09 4.35 30.80
N PRO A 144 7.26 4.05 30.19
CA PRO A 144 8.21 3.07 30.71
C PRO A 144 8.54 3.23 32.19
N ALA A 145 8.58 4.47 32.71
CA ALA A 145 8.86 4.72 34.12
C ALA A 145 7.80 4.12 35.06
N LYS A 146 6.55 4.00 34.60
CA LYS A 146 5.43 3.41 35.36
C LYS A 146 5.40 1.88 35.31
N LEU A 147 6.23 1.26 34.48
CA LEU A 147 6.36 -0.19 34.40
C LEU A 147 7.31 -0.74 35.47
N VAL A 148 8.10 0.12 36.11
CA VAL A 148 9.00 -0.31 37.18
C VAL A 148 8.17 -0.78 38.37
N GLY A 149 8.24 -2.08 38.67
CA GLY A 149 7.54 -2.69 39.81
C GLY A 149 6.19 -3.35 39.48
N ILE A 150 5.72 -3.28 38.22
CA ILE A 150 4.56 -4.09 37.79
C ILE A 150 5.00 -5.56 37.54
N PRO A 151 4.09 -6.53 37.55
CA PRO A 151 4.41 -7.94 37.27
C PRO A 151 5.15 -8.13 35.94
N MET A 152 6.10 -9.06 35.89
CA MET A 152 6.91 -9.36 34.70
C MET A 152 6.05 -9.66 33.47
N GLU A 153 4.92 -10.36 33.65
CA GLU A 153 3.97 -10.68 32.58
C GLU A 153 3.42 -9.40 31.91
N GLN A 154 3.07 -8.38 32.69
CA GLN A 154 2.60 -7.10 32.14
C GLN A 154 3.73 -6.31 31.45
N GLN A 155 4.96 -6.38 31.98
CA GLN A 155 6.11 -5.76 31.30
C GLN A 155 6.38 -6.43 29.95
N GLN A 156 6.28 -7.76 29.90
CA GLN A 156 6.43 -8.52 28.66
C GLN A 156 5.29 -8.23 27.67
N ALA A 157 4.04 -8.16 28.14
CA ALA A 157 2.92 -7.79 27.29
C ALA A 157 3.10 -6.39 26.69
N TRP A 158 3.58 -5.43 27.48
CA TRP A 158 3.88 -4.07 27.02
C TRP A 158 5.01 -4.04 25.96
N LEU A 159 6.01 -4.91 26.07
CA LEU A 159 7.07 -5.05 25.05
C LEU A 159 6.53 -5.66 23.76
N GLN A 160 5.83 -6.79 23.87
CA GLN A 160 5.24 -7.53 22.74
C GLN A 160 4.21 -6.70 21.98
N ALA A 161 3.49 -5.81 22.66
CA ALA A 161 2.48 -4.95 22.04
C ALA A 161 3.05 -4.10 20.90
N ALA A 162 4.29 -3.61 21.03
CA ALA A 162 4.94 -2.83 19.97
C ALA A 162 5.33 -3.70 18.75
N GLU A 163 5.77 -4.94 18.98
CA GLU A 163 6.11 -5.89 17.92
C GLU A 163 4.85 -6.27 17.13
N VAL A 164 3.76 -6.63 17.82
CA VAL A 164 2.49 -6.97 17.17
C VAL A 164 1.92 -5.79 16.39
N VAL A 165 2.08 -4.55 16.87
CA VAL A 165 1.66 -3.35 16.11
C VAL A 165 2.45 -3.20 14.81
N ALA A 166 3.76 -3.49 14.80
CA ALA A 166 4.53 -3.48 13.57
C ALA A 166 4.01 -4.52 12.58
N ASP A 167 3.63 -5.71 13.06
CA ASP A 167 3.02 -6.77 12.24
C ASP A 167 1.61 -6.38 11.75
N ILE A 168 0.84 -5.63 12.54
CA ILE A 168 -0.45 -5.05 12.12
C ILE A 168 -0.24 -4.03 11.01
N GLU A 169 0.71 -3.10 11.13
CA GLU A 169 0.99 -2.09 10.10
C GLU A 169 1.50 -2.74 8.80
N ALA A 170 2.35 -3.77 8.89
CA ALA A 170 2.78 -4.55 7.73
C ALA A 170 1.61 -5.29 7.08
N GLY A 171 0.81 -6.00 7.88
CA GLY A 171 -0.39 -6.70 7.42
C GLY A 171 -1.44 -5.76 6.84
N PHE A 172 -1.58 -4.55 7.37
CA PHE A 172 -2.50 -3.53 6.88
C PHE A 172 -2.08 -3.00 5.51
N ASN A 173 -0.79 -2.78 5.29
CA ASN A 173 -0.26 -2.43 3.97
C ASN A 173 -0.48 -3.55 2.94
N ALA A 174 -0.32 -4.82 3.35
CA ALA A 174 -0.65 -5.97 2.51
C ALA A 174 -2.16 -6.06 2.23
N PHE A 175 -3.00 -5.77 3.20
CA PHE A 175 -4.46 -5.74 3.03
C PHE A 175 -4.90 -4.63 2.08
N ARG A 176 -4.27 -3.45 2.16
CA ARG A 176 -4.44 -2.37 1.17
C ARG A 176 -4.02 -2.82 -0.23
N ALA A 177 -2.90 -3.52 -0.37
CA ALA A 177 -2.45 -4.05 -1.64
C ALA A 177 -3.44 -5.09 -2.20
N ALA A 178 -3.97 -5.97 -1.35
CA ALA A 178 -5.02 -6.91 -1.73
C ALA A 178 -6.29 -6.19 -2.23
N ALA A 179 -6.72 -5.14 -1.52
CA ALA A 179 -7.87 -4.32 -1.93
C ALA A 179 -7.64 -3.68 -3.32
N ALA A 180 -6.44 -3.14 -3.56
CA ALA A 180 -6.08 -2.55 -4.84
C ALA A 180 -6.10 -3.58 -5.98
N LEU A 181 -5.58 -4.79 -5.73
CA LEU A 181 -5.58 -5.88 -6.70
C LEU A 181 -6.97 -6.48 -6.96
N GLU A 182 -7.91 -6.39 -6.01
CA GLU A 182 -9.33 -6.72 -6.24
C GLU A 182 -10.10 -5.58 -6.95
N GLY A 183 -9.43 -4.45 -7.24
CA GLY A 183 -9.99 -3.33 -8.00
C GLY A 183 -10.40 -2.11 -7.18
N ARG A 184 -10.05 -2.05 -5.89
CA ARG A 184 -10.30 -0.88 -5.03
C ARG A 184 -9.05 -0.05 -4.83
N VAL A 185 -8.86 0.93 -5.68
CA VAL A 185 -7.74 1.88 -5.56
C VAL A 185 -8.08 2.94 -4.52
N LEU A 186 -7.40 2.89 -3.38
CA LEU A 186 -7.53 3.85 -2.28
C LEU A 186 -6.42 4.90 -2.40
N THR A 187 -6.74 6.05 -2.97
CA THR A 187 -5.75 7.09 -3.31
C THR A 187 -5.41 8.03 -2.15
N LYS A 188 -6.24 8.07 -1.10
CA LYS A 188 -6.06 8.92 0.08
C LYS A 188 -5.82 8.05 1.32
N ASN A 189 -4.96 8.50 2.22
CA ASN A 189 -4.71 7.82 3.51
C ASN A 189 -6.00 7.67 4.33
N ASP A 190 -6.89 8.66 4.27
CA ASP A 190 -8.18 8.67 4.95
C ASP A 190 -9.12 7.57 4.41
N SER A 191 -9.01 7.23 3.13
CA SER A 191 -9.80 6.15 2.53
C SER A 191 -9.43 4.79 3.11
N LEU A 192 -8.29 4.65 3.80
CA LEU A 192 -7.88 3.38 4.39
C LEU A 192 -8.68 3.01 5.65
N VAL A 193 -9.30 3.99 6.31
CA VAL A 193 -10.14 3.76 7.52
C VAL A 193 -11.24 2.73 7.24
N GLY A 194 -11.90 2.86 6.10
CA GLY A 194 -13.03 1.99 5.72
C GLY A 194 -12.66 0.53 5.43
N LEU A 195 -11.36 0.18 5.46
CA LEU A 195 -10.92 -1.22 5.37
C LEU A 195 -10.97 -1.94 6.72
N VAL A 196 -10.86 -1.22 7.83
CA VAL A 196 -10.62 -1.84 9.15
C VAL A 196 -11.50 -1.29 10.27
N CYS A 197 -12.17 -0.15 10.06
CA CYS A 197 -13.05 0.44 11.07
C CYS A 197 -14.50 0.47 10.57
N PRO A 198 -15.49 0.35 11.46
CA PRO A 198 -16.88 0.54 11.12
C PRO A 198 -17.11 1.99 10.69
N THR A 199 -17.73 2.19 9.53
CA THR A 199 -17.98 3.52 8.96
C THR A 199 -19.37 4.05 9.32
N THR A 200 -19.90 3.68 10.48
CA THR A 200 -21.29 3.95 10.89
C THR A 200 -21.41 4.93 12.06
N GLY A 201 -20.30 5.35 12.68
CA GLY A 201 -20.32 6.36 13.74
C GLY A 201 -20.67 7.76 13.22
N THR A 202 -21.25 8.60 14.09
CA THR A 202 -21.59 10.01 13.81
C THR A 202 -21.15 10.90 14.97
N GLY A 203 -20.90 12.19 14.71
CA GLY A 203 -20.62 13.17 15.75
C GLY A 203 -19.39 12.83 16.61
N ALA A 204 -19.55 12.78 17.93
CA ALA A 204 -18.45 12.57 18.88
C ALA A 204 -17.65 11.27 18.64
N ASP A 205 -18.31 10.17 18.26
CA ASP A 205 -17.63 8.89 18.04
C ASP A 205 -16.83 8.89 16.73
N ARG A 206 -17.29 9.64 15.72
CA ARG A 206 -16.52 9.88 14.49
C ARG A 206 -15.26 10.70 14.77
N ARG A 207 -15.32 11.72 15.63
CA ARG A 207 -14.12 12.49 16.01
C ARG A 207 -13.10 11.64 16.74
N LYS A 208 -13.54 10.87 17.75
CA LYS A 208 -12.67 9.95 18.47
C LYS A 208 -11.95 8.99 17.51
N LEU A 209 -12.64 8.53 16.46
CA LEU A 209 -12.04 7.70 15.43
C LEU A 209 -10.92 8.42 14.70
N TRP A 210 -11.16 9.63 14.21
CA TRP A 210 -10.13 10.38 13.46
C TRP A 210 -8.97 10.83 14.34
N ASP A 211 -9.25 11.25 15.57
CA ASP A 211 -8.21 11.59 16.55
C ASP A 211 -7.32 10.37 16.86
N ALA A 212 -7.92 9.19 17.00
CA ALA A 212 -7.19 7.95 17.16
C ALA A 212 -6.43 7.56 15.87
N TRP A 213 -7.04 7.74 14.70
CA TRP A 213 -6.44 7.43 13.40
C TRP A 213 -5.17 8.24 13.12
N ASP A 214 -5.14 9.50 13.57
CA ASP A 214 -4.02 10.42 13.41
C ASP A 214 -2.95 10.27 14.51
N SER A 215 -3.18 9.39 15.50
CA SER A 215 -2.26 9.18 16.62
C SER A 215 -0.88 8.69 16.16
N LYS A 216 0.15 9.27 16.75
CA LYS A 216 1.57 8.92 16.56
C LYS A 216 2.22 8.42 17.86
N GLY A 217 1.39 7.90 18.77
CA GLY A 217 1.86 7.28 20.02
C GLY A 217 2.77 6.08 19.76
N ARG A 218 3.25 5.44 20.84
CA ARG A 218 4.15 4.28 20.77
C ARG A 218 3.56 3.15 19.92
N THR A 219 2.26 2.92 20.07
CA THR A 219 1.50 1.92 19.30
C THR A 219 0.69 2.52 18.14
N GLY A 220 0.98 3.77 17.79
CA GLY A 220 0.42 4.48 16.64
C GLY A 220 -1.11 4.55 16.65
N ARG A 221 -1.71 4.44 15.46
CA ARG A 221 -3.16 4.53 15.26
C ARG A 221 -3.90 3.35 15.86
N PHE A 222 -3.35 2.14 15.77
CA PHE A 222 -4.03 0.91 16.20
C PHE A 222 -4.17 0.85 17.71
N GLY A 223 -3.14 1.27 18.46
CA GLY A 223 -3.23 1.46 19.90
C GLY A 223 -4.28 2.48 20.32
N ALA A 224 -4.26 3.65 19.67
CA ALA A 224 -5.22 4.70 19.96
C ALA A 224 -6.67 4.30 19.65
N LEU A 225 -6.91 3.56 18.55
CA LEU A 225 -8.25 3.07 18.18
C LEU A 225 -8.80 2.11 19.25
N ILE A 226 -7.99 1.15 19.69
CA ILE A 226 -8.40 0.18 20.71
C ILE A 226 -8.62 0.88 22.05
N LYS A 227 -7.75 1.82 22.43
CA LYS A 227 -7.90 2.63 23.64
C LYS A 227 -9.16 3.51 23.60
N ALA A 228 -9.54 4.01 22.43
CA ALA A 228 -10.78 4.75 22.21
C ALA A 228 -12.03 3.84 22.18
N GLY A 229 -11.88 2.52 22.31
CA GLY A 229 -12.98 1.56 22.28
C GLY A 229 -13.57 1.35 20.88
N ILE A 230 -12.82 1.70 19.82
CA ILE A 230 -13.28 1.53 18.45
C ILE A 230 -13.01 0.10 17.99
N GLU A 231 -14.04 -0.51 17.40
CA GLU A 231 -13.91 -1.81 16.78
C GLU A 231 -12.98 -1.73 15.58
N VAL A 232 -11.89 -2.50 15.61
CA VAL A 232 -10.93 -2.57 14.49
C VAL A 232 -10.94 -3.98 13.92
N ASN A 233 -11.68 -4.21 12.84
CA ASN A 233 -11.79 -5.50 12.19
C ASN A 233 -11.68 -5.33 10.67
N PRO A 234 -10.85 -6.11 9.97
CA PRO A 234 -10.77 -6.05 8.52
C PRO A 234 -12.11 -6.46 7.89
N ILE A 235 -12.53 -5.73 6.86
CA ILE A 235 -13.75 -6.07 6.09
C ILE A 235 -13.60 -7.43 5.40
N GLY A 236 -14.72 -8.15 5.23
CA GLY A 236 -14.72 -9.49 4.64
C GLY A 236 -14.70 -9.51 3.11
N SER A 237 -15.08 -8.39 2.48
CA SER A 237 -15.01 -8.19 1.04
C SER A 237 -14.81 -6.71 0.70
N VAL A 238 -14.11 -6.44 -0.40
CA VAL A 238 -14.04 -5.08 -0.97
C VAL A 238 -15.40 -4.48 -1.29
N ARG A 239 -16.45 -5.28 -1.49
CA ARG A 239 -17.83 -4.78 -1.70
C ARG A 239 -18.44 -4.16 -0.44
N GLU A 240 -17.97 -4.54 0.73
CA GLU A 240 -18.40 -3.97 2.01
C GLU A 240 -17.73 -2.62 2.30
N TYR A 241 -16.66 -2.30 1.57
CA TYR A 241 -15.94 -1.06 1.74
C TYR A 241 -16.88 0.14 1.58
N ARG A 242 -16.80 1.04 2.56
CA ARG A 242 -17.44 2.35 2.53
C ARG A 242 -16.38 3.40 2.76
N SER A 243 -16.41 4.46 1.96
CA SER A 243 -15.59 5.63 2.28
C SER A 243 -16.11 6.24 3.57
N TYR A 244 -15.18 6.64 4.42
CA TYR A 244 -15.49 7.37 5.63
C TYR A 244 -14.70 8.67 5.55
N ASP A 245 -15.41 9.79 5.47
CA ASP A 245 -14.77 11.10 5.34
C ASP A 245 -14.44 11.66 6.72
N ARG A 246 -13.53 12.62 6.77
CA ARG A 246 -13.31 13.41 7.99
C ARG A 246 -14.53 14.29 8.29
N PRO A 247 -14.83 14.60 9.55
CA PRO A 247 -15.79 15.64 9.90
C PRO A 247 -15.38 16.96 9.25
N MET A 248 -16.35 17.70 8.70
CA MET A 248 -16.10 19.02 8.13
C MET A 248 -16.34 20.09 9.18
N SER A 249 -15.50 21.12 9.16
CA SER A 249 -15.74 22.30 9.98
C SER A 249 -16.55 23.32 9.19
N GLU A 250 -17.65 23.79 9.76
CA GLU A 250 -18.52 24.82 9.21
C GLU A 250 -18.53 26.06 10.12
N ASN A 251 -18.62 27.25 9.53
CA ASN A 251 -18.79 28.47 10.31
C ASN A 251 -20.27 28.65 10.68
N LYS A 252 -20.64 28.45 11.95
CA LYS A 252 -21.96 28.79 12.47
C LYS A 252 -21.94 30.21 13.04
N ILE A 253 -22.89 31.04 12.60
CA ILE A 253 -23.07 32.40 13.11
C ILE A 253 -24.14 32.36 14.20
N VAL A 254 -23.80 32.78 15.41
CA VAL A 254 -24.73 32.86 16.54
C VAL A 254 -24.83 34.28 17.05
N ARG A 255 -26.03 34.67 17.48
CA ARG A 255 -26.29 35.97 18.07
C ARG A 255 -25.75 35.97 19.51
N GLY A 256 -24.72 36.77 19.75
CA GLY A 256 -24.12 36.96 21.07
C GLY A 256 -25.05 37.67 22.03
N ALA A 257 -24.79 37.51 23.33
CA ALA A 257 -25.63 38.02 24.42
C ALA A 257 -25.86 39.54 24.40
N MET A 258 -24.96 40.32 23.80
CA MET A 258 -25.10 41.78 23.65
C MET A 258 -25.61 42.23 22.26
N GLY A 259 -26.18 41.32 21.46
CA GLY A 259 -26.82 41.66 20.19
C GLY A 259 -25.91 41.69 18.95
N GLY A 260 -24.63 41.36 19.07
CA GLY A 260 -23.70 41.16 17.95
C GLY A 260 -23.76 39.76 17.35
N MET A 261 -23.33 39.58 16.10
CA MET A 261 -23.15 38.26 15.49
C MET A 261 -21.73 37.76 15.77
N GLN A 262 -21.58 36.56 16.33
CA GLN A 262 -20.30 35.90 16.54
C GLN A 262 -20.23 34.67 15.63
N GLN A 263 -19.11 34.49 14.94
CA GLN A 263 -18.85 33.30 14.13
C GLN A 263 -18.04 32.31 14.96
N PHE A 264 -18.51 31.06 14.99
CA PHE A 264 -17.79 29.94 15.57
C PHE A 264 -17.52 28.92 14.48
N LEU A 265 -16.31 28.40 14.44
CA LEU A 265 -16.01 27.21 13.64
C LEU A 265 -16.53 26.01 14.43
N VAL A 266 -17.59 25.37 13.93
CA VAL A 266 -18.27 24.24 14.56
C VAL A 266 -18.23 23.08 13.59
N ASP A 267 -18.10 21.86 14.09
CA ASP A 267 -18.27 20.68 13.24
C ASP A 267 -19.68 20.67 12.63
N SER A 268 -19.79 20.36 11.35
CA SER A 268 -21.07 20.24 10.64
C SER A 268 -22.01 19.22 11.30
N GLU A 269 -21.45 18.25 12.03
CA GLU A 269 -22.17 17.17 12.72
C GLU A 269 -22.45 17.43 14.21
N ASP A 270 -22.03 18.57 14.78
CA ASP A 270 -22.39 18.94 16.15
C ASP A 270 -23.71 19.71 16.21
N ASP A 271 -24.66 19.17 16.99
CA ASP A 271 -25.98 19.78 17.25
C ASP A 271 -25.89 21.07 18.09
N SER A 272 -24.76 21.34 18.76
CA SER A 272 -24.63 22.51 19.63
C SER A 272 -23.24 23.13 19.62
N ILE A 273 -23.18 24.45 19.78
CA ILE A 273 -21.94 25.19 19.98
C ILE A 273 -21.56 25.04 21.45
N VAL A 274 -20.51 24.28 21.74
CA VAL A 274 -19.93 24.24 23.07
C VAL A 274 -19.06 25.49 23.25
N LEU A 275 -19.66 26.54 23.82
CA LEU A 275 -18.92 27.71 24.29
C LEU A 275 -18.05 27.25 25.48
N ARG A 276 -16.74 27.12 25.28
CA ARG A 276 -15.78 26.98 26.38
C ARG A 276 -15.48 28.33 27.01
#